data_AF-A0A968HFY3-F1
#
_entry.id   AF-A0A968HFY3-F1
#
_cell.length_a   1.000
_cell.length_b   1.000
_cell.length_c   1.000
_cell.angle_alpha   90.00
_cell.angle_beta   90.00
_cell.angle_gamma   90.00
#
_symmetry.space_group_name_H-M   'P 1'
#
loop_
_entity.id
_entity.type
_entity.pdbx_description
1 polymer ?
#
loop_
_entity_poly.entity_id
_entity_poly.type
_entity_poly.pdbx_seq_one_letter_code
_entity_poly.pdbx_strand_id
1 'polypeptide(L)' 'MGFEGVAITDWEDINSLVTGHKVATSEKEAVYLAIQAGIDMSMVPYNANFCQHLVELVKEGRITKKKN' A
#
# COMPACT_ATOMS: atom_id res chain seq x y z
N MET A 1 6.10 -15.24 13.47
CA MET A 1 4.63 -15.16 13.61
C MET A 1 3.88 -16.10 12.67
N GLY A 2 4.48 -16.64 11.59
CA GLY A 2 3.90 -17.77 10.83
C GLY A 2 2.47 -17.56 10.32
N PHE A 3 2.10 -16.30 10.08
CA PHE A 3 0.76 -15.92 9.68
C PHE A 3 0.62 -16.03 8.17
N GLU A 4 -0.32 -16.85 7.71
CA GLU A 4 -0.60 -17.10 6.28
C GLU A 4 -1.94 -16.50 5.83
N GLY A 5 -2.54 -15.63 6.65
CA GLY A 5 -3.78 -14.94 6.33
C GLY A 5 -3.55 -13.67 5.51
N VAL A 6 -4.63 -12.93 5.25
CA VAL A 6 -4.59 -11.66 4.52
C VAL A 6 -4.56 -10.48 5.49
N ALA A 7 -3.61 -9.57 5.33
CA ALA A 7 -3.56 -8.32 6.09
C ALA A 7 -4.30 -7.20 5.33
N ILE A 8 -5.28 -6.59 5.99
CA ILE A 8 -6.13 -5.52 5.43
C ILE A 8 -5.92 -4.25 6.26
N THR A 9 -5.80 -3.08 5.60
CA THR A 9 -5.74 -1.80 6.33
C THR A 9 -7.08 -1.47 6.97
N ASP A 10 -7.05 -0.62 7.99
CA ASP A 10 -8.25 0.09 8.43
C ASP A 10 -8.63 1.20 7.42
N TRP A 11 -9.76 1.85 7.64
CA TRP A 11 -10.33 2.87 6.78
C TRP A 11 -9.38 4.05 6.54
N GLU A 12 -9.07 4.34 5.27
CA GLU A 12 -8.21 5.45 4.81
C GLU A 12 -6.75 5.46 5.31
N ASP A 13 -6.29 4.40 5.98
CA ASP A 13 -5.01 4.46 6.69
C ASP A 13 -3.80 4.70 5.76
N ILE A 14 -3.88 4.26 4.50
CA ILE A 14 -2.85 4.57 3.48
C ILE A 14 -2.81 6.07 3.15
N ASN A 15 -3.96 6.75 3.07
CA ASN A 15 -4.01 8.19 2.83
C ASN A 15 -3.53 8.97 4.05
N SER A 16 -3.81 8.46 5.26
CA SER A 16 -3.32 9.01 6.53
C SER A 16 -1.80 9.04 6.61
N LEU A 17 -1.08 8.12 5.92
CA LEU A 17 0.39 8.17 5.81
C LEU A 17 0.90 9.46 5.15
N VAL A 18 0.09 10.06 4.26
CA VAL A 18 0.40 11.31 3.55
C VAL A 18 -0.10 12.52 4.34
N THR A 19 -1.37 12.49 4.75
CA THR A 19 -2.06 13.69 5.28
C THR A 19 -1.81 13.91 6.78
N GLY A 20 -2.00 12.87 7.59
CA GLY A 20 -1.92 12.94 9.05
C GLY A 20 -0.50 12.69 9.58
N HIS A 21 0.09 11.58 9.15
CA HIS A 21 1.36 11.07 9.70
C HIS A 21 2.57 11.67 8.98
N LYS A 22 2.38 12.13 7.74
CA LYS A 22 3.41 12.80 6.92
C LYS A 22 4.69 11.98 6.75
N VAL A 23 4.56 10.66 6.71
CA VAL A 23 5.66 9.71 6.48
C VAL A 23 5.81 9.33 5.01
N ALA A 24 4.75 9.51 4.21
CA ALA A 24 4.77 9.36 2.77
C ALA A 24 4.68 10.73 2.08
N THR A 25 5.47 10.93 1.04
CA THR A 25 5.49 12.20 0.27
C THR A 25 4.38 12.28 -0.78
N SER A 26 3.72 11.16 -1.06
CA SER A 26 2.59 11.05 -2.00
C SER A 26 1.78 9.78 -1.72
N GLU A 27 0.56 9.70 -2.25
CA GLU A 27 -0.25 8.47 -2.17
C GLU A 27 0.50 7.26 -2.76
N LYS A 28 1.25 7.45 -3.85
CA LYS A 28 2.07 6.38 -4.45
C LYS A 28 3.16 5.88 -3.51
N GLU A 29 3.84 6.77 -2.77
CA GLU A 29 4.81 6.35 -1.75
C GLU A 29 4.14 5.68 -0.56
N ALA A 30 2.93 6.11 -0.18
CA ALA A 30 2.17 5.45 0.86
C ALA A 30 1.80 4.01 0.47
N VAL A 31 1.39 3.79 -0.79
CA VAL A 31 1.15 2.44 -1.36
C VAL A 31 2.42 1.61 -1.33
N TYR A 32 3.58 2.19 -1.70
CA TYR A 32 4.86 1.50 -1.64
C TYR A 32 5.19 1.03 -0.22
N LEU A 33 5.08 1.92 0.77
CA LEU A 33 5.35 1.61 2.18
C LEU A 33 4.39 0.55 2.73
N ALA A 34 3.09 0.64 2.43
CA ALA A 34 2.09 -0.34 2.88
C ALA A 34 2.40 -1.76 2.36
N ILE A 35 2.76 -1.89 1.08
CA ILE A 35 3.11 -3.19 0.49
C ILE A 35 4.40 -3.74 1.09
N GLN A 36 5.42 -2.90 1.29
CA GLN A 36 6.67 -3.30 1.95
C GLN A 36 6.44 -3.73 3.41
N ALA A 37 5.47 -3.11 4.10
CA ALA A 37 5.06 -3.48 5.45
C ALA A 37 4.24 -4.79 5.52
N GLY A 38 3.90 -5.38 4.37
CA GLY A 38 3.20 -6.66 4.31
C GLY A 38 1.68 -6.56 4.18
N ILE A 39 1.11 -5.36 4.03
CA ILE A 39 -0.32 -5.17 3.73
C ILE A 39 -0.65 -5.83 2.38
N ASP A 40 -1.78 -6.53 2.32
CA ASP A 40 -2.24 -7.25 1.12
C ASP A 40 -3.45 -6.56 0.47
N MET A 41 -4.30 -5.91 1.28
CA MET A 41 -5.50 -5.24 0.81
C MET A 41 -5.65 -3.86 1.46
N SER A 42 -5.99 -2.88 0.64
CA SER A 42 -6.27 -1.52 1.08
C SER A 42 -7.77 -1.30 1.23
N MET A 43 -8.21 -0.89 2.41
CA MET A 43 -9.59 -0.48 2.67
C MET A 43 -9.75 1.02 2.36
N VAL A 44 -9.70 1.34 1.06
CA VAL A 44 -9.98 2.69 0.56
C VAL A 44 -11.42 2.77 0.07
N PRO A 45 -12.25 3.67 0.63
CA PRO A 45 -13.68 3.75 0.31
C PRO A 45 -14.02 4.63 -0.90
N TYR A 46 -13.14 5.54 -1.32
CA TYR A 46 -13.49 6.63 -2.26
C TYR A 46 -12.80 6.58 -3.62
N ASN A 47 -11.72 5.80 -3.78
CA ASN A 47 -11.03 5.70 -5.07
C ASN A 47 -10.33 4.34 -5.24
N ALA A 48 -10.06 3.98 -6.49
CA ALA A 48 -9.34 2.76 -6.86
C ALA A 48 -7.84 3.01 -7.16
N ASN A 49 -7.30 4.15 -6.72
CA ASN A 49 -5.94 4.60 -7.08
C ASN A 49 -4.87 3.66 -6.54
N PHE A 50 -5.16 2.94 -5.45
CA PHE A 50 -4.29 1.93 -4.87
C PHE A 50 -3.81 0.92 -5.93
N CYS A 51 -4.74 0.35 -6.71
CA CYS A 51 -4.41 -0.64 -7.74
C CYS A 51 -3.56 -0.03 -8.85
N GLN A 52 -3.85 1.21 -9.24
CA GLN A 52 -3.09 1.90 -10.28
C GLN A 52 -1.64 2.16 -9.85
N HIS A 53 -1.44 2.73 -8.65
CA HIS A 53 -0.12 2.97 -8.10
C HIS A 53 0.68 1.68 -7.90
N LEU A 54 0.02 0.60 -7.44
CA LEU A 54 0.67 -0.70 -7.31
C LEU A 54 1.17 -1.23 -8.66
N VAL A 55 0.37 -1.13 -9.72
CA VAL A 55 0.77 -1.56 -11.07
C VAL A 55 1.94 -0.73 -11.59
N GLU A 56 1.94 0.58 -11.38
CA GLU A 56 3.05 1.46 -11.75
C GLU A 56 4.33 1.08 -11.01
N LEU A 57 4.26 0.88 -9.69
CA LEU A 57 5.41 0.50 -8.86
C LEU A 57 6.02 -0.86 -9.28
N VAL A 58 5.18 -1.81 -9.72
CA VAL A 58 5.66 -3.07 -10.30
C VAL A 58 6.32 -2.86 -11.65
N LYS A 59 5.76 -2.01 -12.52
CA LYS A 59 6.37 -1.67 -13.83
C LYS A 59 7.70 -0.93 -13.69
N GLU A 60 7.82 -0.11 -12.66
CA GLU A 60 9.06 0.61 -12.29
C GLU A 60 10.10 -0.28 -11.62
N GLY A 61 9.76 -1.55 -11.31
CA GLY A 61 10.65 -2.49 -10.63
C GLY A 61 10.88 -2.17 -9.15
N ARG A 62 10.09 -1.26 -8.57
CA ARG A 62 10.17 -0.92 -7.14
C ARG A 62 9.50 -1.97 -6.25
N ILE A 63 8.50 -2.68 -6.78
CA ILE A 63 7.83 -3.81 -6.10
C ILE A 63 7.98 -5.08 -6.92
N THR A 64 8.39 -6.17 -6.28
CA THR A 64 8.45 -7.49 -6.91
C THR A 64 7.10 -8.17 -6.90
N LYS A 65 6.79 -8.94 -7.95
CA LYS A 65 5.54 -9.72 -8.04
C LYS A 65 5.42 -10.86 -7.02
N LYS A 66 6.50 -11.17 -6.31
CA LYS A 66 6.58 -12.23 -5.31
C LYS A 66 6.95 -11.59 -3.98
N LYS A 67 6.10 -11.78 -2.96
CA LYS A 67 6.49 -11.66 -1.55
C LYS A 67 7.27 -12.93 -1.19
N ASN A 68 8.43 -12.78 -0.55
CA ASN A 68 9.33 -13.88 -0.17
C ASN A 68 8.77 -14.70 0.98
#